data_AF-A0A177UVK6-F1
#
_entry.id   AF-A0A177UVK6-F1
#
_cell.length_a   1.000
_cell.length_b   1.000
_cell.length_c   1.000
_cell.angle_alpha   90.00
_cell.angle_beta   90.00
_cell.angle_gamma   90.00
#
_symmetry.space_group_name_H-M   'P 1'
#
loop_
_entity.id
_entity.type
_entity.pdbx_description
1 polymer ?
#
loop_
_entity_poly.entity_id
_entity_poly.type
_entity_poly.pdbx_seq_one_letter_code
_entity_poly.pdbx_strand_id
1 'polypeptide(L)'
;MSRQAALQLDTRRREIDEELEALMDVLRSHNSTLTSPLVDDEGFPRADLDVHAIRIARNRIAMLRNDRVDITNQMAEAMRLAFLEPPGGGASSTMPNGFSSSVDDSASSVSSSSAVHNTLKPFAQINSVTPDSPADQAGLRQGDVLLSFAGLSAQDPEDAPSLSALPPLVVESRQIEIIVKRGSEILTLQLTPRPGAGHRGLLGCHLLPL
;
A
#
# COMPACT_ATOMS: atom_id res chain seq x y z
N MET A 1 -26.58 -10.89 -0.92
CA MET A 1 -25.95 -11.12 -2.25
C MET A 1 -24.42 -11.17 -2.20
N SER A 2 -23.78 -10.51 -1.23
CA SER A 2 -22.32 -10.42 -1.04
C SER A 2 -21.57 -11.76 -0.96
N ARG A 3 -22.12 -12.77 -0.26
CA ARG A 3 -21.46 -14.09 -0.09
C ARG A 3 -21.29 -14.86 -1.40
N GLN A 4 -22.26 -14.80 -2.31
CA GLN A 4 -22.16 -15.48 -3.62
C GLN A 4 -21.13 -14.79 -4.52
N ALA A 5 -21.06 -13.46 -4.49
CA ALA A 5 -20.05 -12.71 -5.22
C ALA A 5 -18.63 -13.05 -4.74
N ALA A 6 -18.41 -13.18 -3.42
CA ALA A 6 -17.11 -13.58 -2.88
C ALA A 6 -16.66 -14.97 -3.36
N LEU A 7 -17.58 -15.94 -3.47
CA LEU A 7 -17.26 -17.27 -3.99
C LEU A 7 -16.90 -17.24 -5.49
N GLN A 8 -17.60 -16.42 -6.29
CA GLN A 8 -17.28 -16.27 -7.72
C GLN A 8 -15.88 -15.65 -7.92
N LEU A 9 -15.53 -14.64 -7.11
CA LEU A 9 -14.20 -14.03 -7.14
C LEU A 9 -13.10 -15.02 -6.75
N ASP A 10 -13.35 -15.90 -5.76
CA ASP A 10 -12.40 -16.95 -5.39
C ASP A 10 -12.19 -17.97 -6.51
N THR A 11 -13.26 -18.40 -7.19
CA THR A 11 -13.14 -19.28 -8.38
C THR A 11 -12.33 -18.60 -9.48
N ARG A 12 -12.64 -17.35 -9.81
CA ARG A 12 -11.90 -16.61 -10.84
C ARG A 12 -10.43 -16.41 -10.49
N ARG A 13 -10.12 -16.21 -9.20
CA ARG A 13 -8.72 -16.15 -8.73
C ARG A 13 -8.00 -17.47 -9.00
N ARG A 14 -8.62 -18.62 -8.70
CA ARG A 14 -8.02 -19.94 -8.98
C ARG A 14 -7.76 -20.14 -10.48
N GLU A 15 -8.69 -19.74 -11.34
CA GLU A 15 -8.50 -19.79 -12.81
C GLU A 15 -7.29 -18.96 -13.26
N ILE A 16 -7.11 -17.77 -12.70
CA ILE A 16 -5.93 -16.94 -12.98
C ILE A 16 -4.64 -17.59 -12.47
N ASP A 17 -4.67 -18.18 -11.27
CA ASP A 17 -3.50 -18.86 -10.69
C ASP A 17 -3.09 -20.07 -11.55
N GLU A 18 -4.06 -20.85 -12.06
CA GLU A 18 -3.82 -21.94 -13.01
C GLU A 18 -3.24 -21.45 -14.36
N GLU A 19 -3.77 -20.34 -14.91
CA GLU A 19 -3.22 -19.73 -16.14
C GLU A 19 -1.80 -19.21 -15.93
N LEU A 20 -1.52 -18.61 -14.76
CA LEU A 20 -0.19 -18.15 -14.38
C LEU A 20 0.80 -19.31 -14.31
N GLU A 21 0.43 -20.43 -13.70
CA GLU A 21 1.27 -21.62 -13.61
C GLU A 21 1.59 -22.18 -14.99
N ALA A 22 0.58 -22.29 -15.88
CA ALA A 22 0.77 -22.74 -17.25
C ALA A 22 1.75 -21.83 -18.04
N LEU A 23 1.64 -20.51 -17.90
CA LEU A 23 2.55 -19.57 -18.54
C LEU A 23 3.97 -19.62 -17.96
N MET A 24 4.11 -19.90 -16.65
CA MET A 24 5.42 -20.13 -16.04
C MET A 24 6.07 -21.41 -16.58
N ASP A 25 5.29 -22.45 -16.85
CA ASP A 25 5.79 -23.68 -17.49
C ASP A 25 6.26 -23.45 -18.92
N VAL A 26 5.57 -22.60 -19.68
CA VAL A 26 6.03 -22.15 -21.00
C VAL A 26 7.36 -21.42 -20.89
N LEU A 27 7.55 -20.54 -19.90
CA LEU A 27 8.85 -19.89 -19.71
C LEU A 27 9.96 -20.89 -19.35
N ARG A 28 9.64 -21.86 -18.49
CA ARG A 28 10.56 -22.95 -18.10
C ARG A 28 10.95 -23.83 -19.28
N SER A 29 10.01 -24.17 -20.16
CA SER A 29 10.29 -25.00 -21.36
C SER A 29 11.23 -24.29 -22.34
N HIS A 30 11.15 -22.96 -22.42
CA HIS A 30 12.04 -22.14 -23.22
C HIS A 30 13.32 -21.70 -22.49
N ASN A 31 13.66 -22.29 -21.33
CA ASN A 31 14.84 -21.94 -20.52
C ASN A 31 14.96 -20.45 -20.18
N SER A 32 13.83 -19.75 -20.03
CA SER A 32 13.79 -18.32 -19.75
C SER A 32 13.10 -18.03 -18.41
N THR A 33 13.51 -16.95 -17.76
CA THR A 33 12.84 -16.42 -16.56
C THR A 33 12.05 -15.16 -16.91
N LEU A 34 11.40 -14.52 -15.93
CA LEU A 34 10.69 -13.25 -16.16
C LEU A 34 11.65 -12.08 -16.46
N THR A 35 12.90 -12.17 -15.97
CA THR A 35 13.90 -11.09 -16.00
C THR A 35 15.08 -11.37 -16.93
N SER A 36 15.19 -12.58 -17.49
CA SER A 36 16.30 -12.95 -18.38
C SER A 36 16.38 -12.03 -19.60
N PRO A 37 17.58 -11.59 -20.02
CA PRO A 37 17.76 -10.86 -21.28
C PRO A 37 17.33 -11.73 -22.46
N LEU A 38 16.70 -11.11 -23.47
CA LEU A 38 16.21 -11.75 -24.70
C LEU A 38 17.10 -11.43 -25.91
N VAL A 39 18.16 -10.67 -25.68
CA VAL A 39 19.06 -10.13 -26.67
C VAL A 39 20.46 -10.54 -26.26
N ASP A 40 21.33 -10.81 -27.22
CA ASP A 40 22.75 -11.05 -26.99
C ASP A 40 23.53 -9.74 -26.77
N ASP A 41 24.85 -9.87 -26.54
CA ASP A 41 25.74 -8.73 -26.30
C ASP A 41 25.92 -7.84 -27.54
N GLU A 42 25.56 -8.35 -28.73
CA GLU A 42 25.64 -7.65 -30.01
C GLU A 42 24.34 -6.89 -30.36
N GLY A 43 23.28 -7.07 -29.55
CA GLY A 43 22.00 -6.38 -29.74
C GLY A 43 21.00 -7.13 -30.62
N PHE A 44 21.25 -8.40 -30.93
CA PHE A 44 20.37 -9.25 -31.74
C PHE A 44 19.52 -10.21 -30.89
N PRO A 45 18.30 -10.58 -31.35
CA PRO A 45 17.48 -11.58 -30.67
C PRO A 45 18.24 -12.89 -30.52
N ARG A 46 18.26 -13.41 -29.30
CA ARG A 46 18.93 -14.67 -28.98
C ARG A 46 18.36 -15.83 -29.80
N ALA A 47 19.21 -16.50 -30.57
CA ALA A 47 18.82 -17.59 -31.46
C ALA A 47 18.45 -18.88 -30.70
N ASP A 48 18.92 -19.03 -29.46
CA ASP A 48 18.63 -20.14 -28.56
C ASP A 48 17.23 -20.06 -27.93
N LEU A 49 16.54 -18.93 -28.04
CA LEU A 49 15.28 -18.64 -27.38
C LEU A 49 14.18 -18.27 -28.38
N ASP A 50 12.96 -18.75 -28.14
CA ASP A 50 11.79 -18.19 -28.82
C ASP A 50 11.38 -16.87 -28.16
N VAL A 51 12.03 -15.78 -28.59
CA VAL A 51 11.80 -14.42 -28.09
C VAL A 51 10.33 -14.01 -28.22
N HIS A 52 9.62 -14.49 -29.24
CA HIS A 52 8.22 -14.15 -29.45
C HIS A 52 7.32 -14.79 -28.41
N ALA A 53 7.42 -16.11 -28.23
CA ALA A 53 6.67 -16.84 -27.22
C ALA A 53 6.95 -16.31 -25.80
N ILE A 54 8.23 -16.04 -25.49
CA ILE A 54 8.63 -15.52 -24.18
C ILE A 54 8.06 -14.11 -23.94
N ARG A 55 8.08 -13.22 -24.93
CA ARG A 55 7.50 -11.86 -24.77
C ARG A 55 6.00 -11.91 -24.53
N ILE A 56 5.28 -12.76 -25.25
CA ILE A 56 3.83 -12.94 -25.06
C ILE A 56 3.56 -13.48 -23.65
N ALA A 57 4.26 -14.54 -23.24
CA ALA A 57 4.09 -15.15 -21.94
C ALA A 57 4.39 -14.16 -20.81
N ARG A 58 5.50 -13.42 -20.88
CA ARG A 58 5.86 -12.39 -19.86
C ARG A 58 4.81 -11.29 -19.77
N ASN A 59 4.34 -10.77 -20.90
CA ASN A 59 3.31 -9.72 -20.89
C ASN A 59 2.00 -10.24 -20.29
N ARG A 60 1.59 -11.47 -20.67
CA ARG A 60 0.39 -12.10 -20.12
C ARG A 60 0.50 -12.33 -18.62
N ILE A 61 1.64 -12.82 -18.14
CA ILE A 61 1.92 -12.97 -16.70
C ILE A 61 1.81 -11.63 -15.97
N ALA A 62 2.37 -10.55 -16.53
CA ALA A 62 2.30 -9.23 -15.92
C ALA A 62 0.84 -8.74 -15.79
N MET A 63 0.04 -8.88 -16.85
CA MET A 63 -1.39 -8.53 -16.82
C MET A 63 -2.16 -9.37 -15.78
N LEU A 64 -2.01 -10.69 -15.81
CA LEU A 64 -2.70 -11.60 -14.89
C LEU A 64 -2.31 -11.39 -13.42
N ARG A 65 -1.05 -11.04 -13.15
CA ARG A 65 -0.60 -10.70 -11.78
C ARG A 65 -1.31 -9.47 -11.25
N ASN A 66 -1.47 -8.44 -12.08
CA ASN A 66 -2.22 -7.24 -11.70
C ASN A 66 -3.70 -7.59 -11.47
N ASP A 67 -4.32 -8.33 -12.40
CA ASP A 67 -5.71 -8.79 -12.28
C ASP A 67 -5.94 -9.61 -10.99
N ARG A 68 -4.99 -10.47 -10.61
CA ARG A 68 -5.05 -11.27 -9.37
C ARG A 68 -5.08 -10.39 -8.12
N VAL A 69 -4.29 -9.31 -8.11
CA VAL A 69 -4.29 -8.34 -7.00
C VAL A 69 -5.64 -7.64 -6.93
N ASP A 70 -6.19 -7.21 -8.06
CA ASP A 70 -7.49 -6.54 -8.12
C ASP A 70 -8.63 -7.45 -7.63
N ILE A 71 -8.67 -8.71 -8.06
CA ILE A 71 -9.67 -9.68 -7.58
C ILE A 71 -9.51 -9.95 -6.08
N THR A 72 -8.28 -10.02 -5.58
CA THR A 72 -8.02 -10.21 -4.15
C THR A 72 -8.57 -9.04 -3.33
N ASN A 73 -8.38 -7.81 -3.81
CA ASN A 73 -8.92 -6.61 -3.19
C ASN A 73 -10.46 -6.58 -3.21
N GLN A 74 -11.07 -6.91 -4.35
CA GLN A 74 -12.53 -7.02 -4.47
C GLN A 74 -13.11 -8.09 -3.56
N MET A 75 -12.43 -9.23 -3.44
CA MET A 75 -12.84 -10.32 -2.56
C MET A 75 -12.78 -9.88 -1.09
N ALA A 76 -11.72 -9.18 -0.68
CA ALA A 76 -11.60 -8.62 0.66
C ALA A 76 -12.73 -7.63 0.98
N GLU A 77 -13.08 -6.77 0.03
CA GLU A 77 -14.19 -5.83 0.17
C GLU A 77 -15.55 -6.53 0.28
N ALA A 78 -15.82 -7.50 -0.59
CA ALA A 78 -17.05 -8.29 -0.56
C ALA A 78 -17.23 -9.07 0.74
N MET A 79 -16.14 -9.64 1.28
CA MET A 79 -16.14 -10.28 2.60
C MET A 79 -16.42 -9.27 3.71
N ARG A 80 -15.73 -8.12 3.71
CA ARG A 80 -15.95 -7.06 4.70
C ARG A 80 -17.41 -6.63 4.74
N LEU A 81 -18.02 -6.39 3.59
CA LEU A 81 -19.44 -6.03 3.48
C LEU A 81 -20.35 -7.12 4.01
N ALA A 82 -20.07 -8.40 3.71
CA ALA A 82 -20.84 -9.53 4.23
C ALA A 82 -20.76 -9.67 5.76
N PHE A 83 -19.63 -9.30 6.38
CA PHE A 83 -19.49 -9.29 7.85
C PHE A 83 -20.11 -8.07 8.53
N LEU A 84 -20.27 -6.96 7.81
CA LEU A 84 -20.94 -5.73 8.28
C LEU A 84 -22.47 -5.78 8.17
N GLU A 85 -23.01 -6.69 7.37
CA GLU A 85 -24.45 -6.87 7.13
C GLU A 85 -25.00 -7.99 8.02
N PRO A 86 -25.46 -7.70 9.26
CA PRO A 86 -26.07 -8.72 10.09
C PRO A 86 -27.39 -9.21 9.44
N PRO A 87 -27.69 -10.51 9.48
CA PRO A 87 -28.97 -11.01 8.99
C PRO A 87 -30.09 -10.57 9.95
N GLY A 88 -30.77 -9.49 9.61
CA GLY A 88 -32.00 -9.06 10.28
C GLY A 88 -31.79 -8.09 11.44
N GLY A 89 -32.51 -6.97 11.39
CA GLY A 89 -32.55 -5.99 12.47
C GLY A 89 -33.06 -6.60 13.77
N GLY A 90 -32.29 -6.42 14.83
CA GLY A 90 -32.65 -6.83 16.18
C GLY A 90 -31.46 -6.64 17.11
N ALA A 91 -31.56 -5.66 18.00
CA ALA A 91 -30.67 -5.54 19.13
C ALA A 91 -30.69 -6.84 19.94
N SER A 92 -29.54 -7.52 20.09
CA SER A 92 -29.11 -8.10 21.37
C SER A 92 -27.75 -8.80 21.23
N SER A 93 -26.89 -8.48 22.17
CA SER A 93 -25.77 -9.24 22.70
C SER A 93 -25.90 -10.77 22.60
N THR A 94 -24.89 -11.45 22.04
CA THR A 94 -24.30 -12.64 22.67
C THR A 94 -22.89 -12.90 22.10
N MET A 95 -21.87 -12.63 22.90
CA MET A 95 -20.53 -13.22 22.73
C MET A 95 -20.57 -14.68 23.21
N PRO A 96 -19.87 -15.65 22.59
CA PRO A 96 -19.50 -16.87 23.27
C PRO A 96 -18.17 -16.64 23.99
N ASN A 97 -18.21 -16.68 25.32
CA ASN A 97 -17.04 -16.53 26.18
C ASN A 97 -16.27 -17.86 26.26
N GLY A 98 -14.95 -17.82 26.09
CA GLY A 98 -14.07 -18.98 26.20
C GLY A 98 -12.59 -18.63 26.37
N PHE A 99 -12.26 -17.94 27.49
CA PHE A 99 -11.07 -18.04 28.38
C PHE A 99 -9.66 -18.19 27.74
N SER A 100 -8.58 -17.47 28.08
CA SER A 100 -8.12 -16.62 29.20
C SER A 100 -6.94 -15.79 28.66
N SER A 101 -6.43 -14.67 29.18
CA SER A 101 -6.32 -14.04 30.51
C SER A 101 -5.63 -12.68 30.23
N SER A 102 -5.70 -11.57 30.95
CA SER A 102 -6.30 -11.14 32.22
C SER A 102 -5.96 -9.64 32.36
N VAL A 103 -6.88 -8.84 32.93
CA VAL A 103 -6.70 -7.55 33.67
C VAL A 103 -5.98 -6.38 32.97
N ASP A 104 -6.34 -5.10 33.06
CA ASP A 104 -7.43 -4.28 33.58
C ASP A 104 -7.15 -2.87 33.01
N ASP A 105 -8.17 -2.01 33.05
CA ASP A 105 -8.09 -0.54 32.90
C ASP A 105 -8.23 0.09 31.50
N SER A 106 -8.78 1.30 31.53
CA SER A 106 -9.60 1.93 30.51
C SER A 106 -8.79 2.75 29.50
N ALA A 107 -9.41 2.96 28.33
CA ALA A 107 -8.93 3.70 27.16
C ALA A 107 -7.94 2.92 26.26
N SER A 108 -8.37 2.62 25.03
CA SER A 108 -7.61 2.83 23.77
C SER A 108 -8.17 1.98 22.63
N SER A 109 -9.00 2.59 21.81
CA SER A 109 -9.39 2.12 20.48
C SER A 109 -8.27 2.33 19.45
N VAL A 110 -7.15 1.58 19.53
CA VAL A 110 -5.97 1.80 18.65
C VAL A 110 -5.20 0.55 18.16
N SER A 111 -5.63 -0.67 18.47
CA SER A 111 -4.72 -1.83 18.33
C SER A 111 -4.74 -2.58 16.99
N SER A 112 -5.58 -2.22 16.03
CA SER A 112 -5.61 -2.86 14.69
C SER A 112 -4.85 -2.08 13.60
N SER A 113 -4.43 -0.85 13.87
CA SER A 113 -3.59 -0.07 12.96
C SER A 113 -2.11 -0.47 13.08
N SER A 114 -1.55 -0.58 14.29
CA SER A 114 -0.11 -0.77 14.52
C SER A 114 0.59 -1.91 13.75
N ALA A 115 -0.09 -3.02 13.44
CA ALA A 115 0.51 -4.13 12.69
C ALA A 115 0.89 -3.74 11.24
N VAL A 116 0.12 -2.87 10.59
CA VAL A 116 0.38 -2.40 9.21
C VAL A 116 1.46 -1.30 9.18
N HIS A 117 1.67 -0.62 10.31
CA HIS A 117 2.58 0.53 10.39
C HIS A 117 4.03 0.08 10.63
N ASN A 118 4.22 -1.13 11.15
CA ASN A 118 5.53 -1.70 11.44
C ASN A 118 6.25 -2.24 10.18
N THR A 119 5.54 -2.43 9.07
CA THR A 119 6.12 -2.78 7.76
C THR A 119 6.49 -1.58 6.91
N LEU A 120 6.05 -0.36 7.28
CA LEU A 120 6.36 0.86 6.52
C LEU A 120 7.81 1.27 6.81
N LYS A 121 8.59 1.51 5.76
CA LYS A 121 9.98 1.93 5.90
C LYS A 121 10.07 3.45 5.94
N PRO A 122 10.87 4.03 6.86
CA PRO A 122 11.05 5.48 6.89
C PRO A 122 11.82 5.95 5.67
N PHE A 123 11.38 7.04 5.03
CA PHE A 123 12.00 7.58 3.81
C PHE A 123 12.43 9.04 3.92
N ALA A 124 11.93 9.79 4.90
CA ALA A 124 12.29 11.19 5.10
C ALA A 124 12.25 11.57 6.57
N GLN A 125 12.98 12.62 6.95
CA GLN A 125 12.96 13.22 8.29
C GLN A 125 12.60 14.70 8.22
N ILE A 126 11.84 15.18 9.20
CA ILE A 126 11.47 16.59 9.33
C ILE A 126 12.61 17.34 10.02
N ASN A 127 13.26 18.23 9.30
CA ASN A 127 14.34 19.07 9.83
C ASN A 127 13.81 20.33 10.51
N SER A 128 12.80 20.97 9.94
CA SER A 128 12.19 22.16 10.53
C SER A 128 10.72 22.29 10.13
N VAL A 129 9.94 22.88 11.03
CA VAL A 129 8.52 23.20 10.82
C VAL A 129 8.37 24.70 11.07
N THR A 130 7.66 25.38 10.18
CA THR A 130 7.40 26.82 10.32
C THR A 130 6.19 27.03 11.23
N PRO A 131 6.24 27.93 12.23
CA PRO A 131 5.09 28.20 13.08
C PRO A 131 3.91 28.73 12.24
N ASP A 132 2.69 28.43 12.67
CA ASP A 132 1.44 28.78 11.96
C ASP A 132 1.26 28.15 10.57
N SER A 133 2.13 27.20 10.20
CA SER A 133 2.01 26.46 8.95
C SER A 133 1.01 25.30 9.04
N PRO A 134 0.52 24.78 7.90
CA PRO A 134 -0.26 23.54 7.87
C PRO A 134 0.39 22.35 8.58
N ALA A 135 1.73 22.25 8.49
CA ALA A 135 2.49 21.21 9.17
C ALA A 135 2.47 21.36 10.71
N ASP A 136 2.56 22.59 11.20
CA ASP A 136 2.47 22.91 12.64
C ASP A 136 1.06 22.66 13.18
N GLN A 137 0.04 23.09 12.45
CA GLN A 137 -1.38 22.82 12.78
C GLN A 137 -1.71 21.32 12.77
N ALA A 138 -1.05 20.55 11.90
CA ALA A 138 -1.14 19.09 11.87
C ALA A 138 -0.40 18.41 13.04
N GLY A 139 0.40 19.16 13.81
CA GLY A 139 1.15 18.64 14.97
C GLY A 139 2.49 17.99 14.61
N LEU A 140 3.03 18.25 13.42
CA LEU A 140 4.36 17.80 13.04
C LEU A 140 5.43 18.54 13.84
N ARG A 141 6.49 17.82 14.22
CA ARG A 141 7.61 18.38 14.98
C ARG A 141 8.93 18.08 14.28
N GLN A 142 9.91 18.93 14.57
CA GLN A 142 11.29 18.65 14.19
C GLN A 142 11.74 17.31 14.77
N GLY A 143 12.39 16.49 13.95
CA GLY A 143 12.88 15.17 14.31
C GLY A 143 11.92 14.02 14.01
N ASP A 144 10.66 14.31 13.64
CA ASP A 144 9.71 13.28 13.22
C ASP A 144 10.18 12.62 11.91
N VAL A 145 10.05 11.30 11.84
CA VAL A 145 10.45 10.51 10.68
C VAL A 145 9.22 10.09 9.89
N LEU A 146 9.16 10.44 8.61
CA LEU A 146 8.04 10.12 7.73
C LEU A 146 8.09 8.66 7.26
N LEU A 147 6.98 7.95 7.47
CA LEU A 147 6.75 6.58 7.03
C LEU A 147 5.80 6.51 5.82
N SER A 148 4.81 7.41 5.78
CA SER A 148 3.87 7.53 4.66
C SER A 148 3.36 8.97 4.51
N PHE A 149 3.11 9.36 3.26
CA PHE A 149 2.54 10.66 2.90
C PHE A 149 1.48 10.51 1.81
N ALA A 150 0.25 10.96 2.05
CA ALA A 150 -0.83 10.96 1.05
C ALA A 150 -1.12 9.59 0.42
N GLY A 151 -0.90 8.50 1.16
CA GLY A 151 -1.01 7.13 0.64
C GLY A 151 0.21 6.64 -0.14
N LEU A 152 1.23 7.48 -0.35
CA LEU A 152 2.56 7.01 -0.74
C LEU A 152 3.26 6.44 0.48
N SER A 153 3.74 5.22 0.37
CA SER A 153 4.66 4.63 1.34
C SER A 153 5.82 3.98 0.60
N ALA A 154 7.02 4.09 1.18
CA ALA A 154 8.16 3.33 0.71
C ALA A 154 7.98 1.87 1.17
N GLN A 155 7.48 1.02 0.28
CA GLN A 155 7.49 -0.43 0.48
C GLN A 155 8.88 -1.01 0.18
N ASP A 156 9.60 -0.44 -0.80
CA ASP A 156 10.93 -0.87 -1.22
C ASP A 156 11.96 0.28 -1.13
N PRO A 157 13.25 -0.02 -0.85
CA PRO A 157 14.32 1.00 -0.75
C PRO A 157 14.63 1.69 -2.09
N GLU A 158 14.30 1.07 -3.21
CA GLU A 158 14.49 1.60 -4.57
C GLU A 158 13.28 2.45 -5.04
N ASP A 159 12.11 2.25 -4.42
CA ASP A 159 10.84 2.94 -4.69
C ASP A 159 10.51 4.01 -3.63
N ALA A 160 11.51 4.45 -2.86
CA ALA A 160 11.32 5.60 -1.99
C ALA A 160 10.88 6.79 -2.87
N PRO A 161 9.65 7.31 -2.69
CA PRO A 161 9.17 8.40 -3.53
C PRO A 161 10.13 9.57 -3.32
N SER A 162 10.82 9.96 -4.38
CA SER A 162 11.68 11.15 -4.33
C SER A 162 10.83 12.31 -3.82
N LEU A 163 11.33 13.11 -2.89
CA LEU A 163 10.61 14.25 -2.31
C LEU A 163 10.08 15.23 -3.38
N SER A 164 10.60 15.16 -4.61
CA SER A 164 10.15 15.85 -5.82
C SER A 164 8.80 15.35 -6.39
N ALA A 165 8.31 14.18 -5.99
CA ALA A 165 7.03 13.60 -6.40
C ALA A 165 5.87 13.94 -5.45
N LEU A 166 6.16 14.57 -4.30
CA LEU A 166 5.13 15.06 -3.38
C LEU A 166 4.34 16.27 -3.90
N PRO A 167 4.93 17.28 -4.57
CA PRO A 167 4.21 18.46 -5.08
C PRO A 167 2.92 18.18 -5.89
N PRO A 168 2.86 17.21 -6.84
CA PRO A 168 1.61 16.95 -7.57
C PRO A 168 0.50 16.33 -6.72
N LEU A 169 0.82 15.73 -5.57
CA LEU A 169 -0.16 15.14 -4.64
C LEU A 169 -0.70 16.14 -3.62
N VAL A 170 0.03 17.24 -3.44
CA VAL A 170 -0.34 18.31 -2.51
C VAL A 170 -1.30 19.25 -3.23
N VAL A 171 -2.58 18.87 -3.23
CA VAL A 171 -3.68 19.70 -3.72
C VAL A 171 -4.12 20.64 -2.61
N GLU A 172 -4.29 21.92 -2.94
CA GLU A 172 -4.78 22.94 -2.02
C GLU A 172 -6.12 22.53 -1.40
N SER A 173 -6.25 22.69 -0.08
CA SER A 173 -7.46 22.37 0.71
C SER A 173 -7.88 20.88 0.73
N ARG A 174 -7.09 19.96 0.19
CA ARG A 174 -7.34 18.51 0.32
C ARG A 174 -6.67 17.97 1.57
N GLN A 175 -7.42 17.33 2.46
CA GLN A 175 -6.85 16.71 3.65
C GLN A 175 -5.97 15.51 3.25
N ILE A 176 -4.74 15.49 3.76
CA ILE A 176 -3.72 14.49 3.48
C ILE A 176 -3.39 13.76 4.78
N GLU A 177 -3.54 12.45 4.77
CA GLU A 177 -3.09 11.60 5.87
C GLU A 177 -1.58 11.35 5.75
N ILE A 178 -0.87 11.54 6.87
CA ILE A 178 0.56 11.32 6.98
C ILE A 178 0.84 10.45 8.21
N ILE A 179 1.77 9.51 8.06
CA ILE A 179 2.19 8.62 9.14
C ILE A 179 3.63 8.96 9.47
N VAL A 180 3.86 9.34 10.72
CA VAL A 180 5.18 9.74 11.21
C VAL A 180 5.57 8.91 12.43
N LYS A 181 6.86 8.70 12.60
CA LYS A 181 7.45 8.06 13.77
C LYS A 181 8.15 9.11 14.62
N ARG A 182 7.70 9.25 15.87
CA ARG A 182 8.28 10.14 16.88
C ARG A 182 8.92 9.28 17.96
N GLY A 183 10.24 9.13 17.91
CA GLY A 183 10.95 8.19 18.78
C GLY A 183 10.55 6.75 18.48
N SER A 184 9.82 6.10 19.39
CA SER A 184 9.35 4.72 19.25
C SER A 184 7.86 4.62 18.89
N GLU A 185 7.13 5.73 18.90
CA GLU A 185 5.70 5.79 18.63
C GLU A 185 5.43 6.17 17.17
N ILE A 186 4.40 5.55 16.58
CA ILE A 186 3.92 5.90 15.25
C ILE A 186 2.62 6.68 15.41
N LEU A 187 2.59 7.88 14.85
CA LEU A 187 1.49 8.83 14.91
C LEU A 187 0.94 9.04 13.52
N THR A 188 -0.38 8.93 13.40
CA THR A 188 -1.11 9.27 12.18
C THR A 188 -1.65 10.68 12.33
N LEU A 189 -1.19 11.59 11.48
CA LEU A 189 -1.57 12.99 11.49
C LEU A 189 -2.30 13.34 10.20
N GLN A 190 -3.13 14.37 10.24
CA GLN A 190 -3.90 14.85 9.11
C GLN A 190 -3.45 16.27 8.79
N LEU A 191 -2.92 16.47 7.59
CA LEU A 191 -2.38 17.73 7.12
C LEU A 191 -3.26 18.27 6.00
N THR A 192 -3.74 19.51 6.16
CA THR A 192 -4.51 20.20 5.11
C THR A 192 -3.66 21.30 4.49
N PRO A 193 -3.12 21.12 3.26
CA PRO A 193 -2.24 22.10 2.63
C PRO A 193 -2.98 23.42 2.38
N ARG A 194 -2.35 24.52 2.80
CA ARG A 194 -2.87 25.88 2.63
C ARG A 194 -1.75 26.81 2.17
N PRO A 195 -1.97 27.62 1.11
CA PRO A 195 -1.04 28.69 0.79
C PRO A 195 -1.07 29.72 1.92
N GLY A 196 0.08 29.92 2.57
CA GLY A 196 0.22 30.91 3.64
C GLY A 196 1.26 31.95 3.29
N ALA A 197 1.00 33.19 3.70
CA ALA A 197 1.93 34.30 3.59
C ALA A 197 3.01 34.19 4.68
N GLY A 198 3.99 33.29 4.51
CA GLY A 198 5.05 33.10 5.51
C GLY A 198 5.94 31.88 5.31
N HIS A 199 5.52 30.90 4.51
CA HIS A 199 6.28 29.69 4.22
C HIS A 199 6.37 29.42 2.72
N ARG A 200 7.47 28.79 2.30
CA ARG A 200 7.68 28.45 0.88
C ARG A 200 6.98 27.12 0.58
N GLY A 201 5.96 27.16 -0.28
CA GLY A 201 5.17 25.99 -0.67
C GLY A 201 3.86 25.85 0.12
N LEU A 202 3.20 24.70 0.00
CA LEU A 202 1.85 24.45 0.54
C LEU A 202 1.84 23.81 1.94
N LEU A 203 2.99 23.31 2.43
CA LEU A 203 3.09 22.52 3.67
C LEU A 203 3.79 23.27 4.81
N GLY A 204 4.84 24.04 4.50
CA GLY A 204 5.62 24.81 5.49
C GLY A 204 6.59 23.99 6.34
N CYS A 205 6.98 22.80 5.89
CA CYS A 205 8.00 21.96 6.53
C CYS A 205 9.20 21.70 5.59
N HIS A 206 10.38 21.50 6.19
CA HIS A 206 11.59 21.10 5.49
C HIS A 206 11.85 19.61 5.70
N LEU A 207 11.75 18.83 4.62
CA LEU A 207 11.96 17.39 4.61
C LEU A 207 13.37 17.09 4.08
N LEU A 208 14.11 16.26 4.80
CA LEU A 208 15.39 15.70 4.35
C LEU A 208 15.21 14.22 4.03
N PRO A 209 15.76 13.72 2.90
CA PRO A 209 15.82 12.29 2.65
C PRO A 209 16.74 11.62 3.69
N LEU A 210 16.43 10.37 4.02
CA LEU A 210 17.27 9.52 4.86
C LEU A 210 18.42 8.86 4.08
#